data_AF-A0A970UYM4-F1
#
_entry.id   AF-A0A970UYM4-F1
#
_cell.length_a   1.000
_cell.length_b   1.000
_cell.length_c   1.000
_cell.angle_alpha   90.00
_cell.angle_beta   90.00
_cell.angle_gamma   90.00
#
_symmetry.space_group_name_H-M   'P 1'
#
loop_
_entity.id
_entity.type
_entity.pdbx_description
1 polymer ?
#
loop_
_entity_poly.entity_id
_entity_poly.type
_entity_poly.pdbx_seq_one_letter_code
_entity_poly.pdbx_strand_id
1 'polypeptide(L)'
;MDSFKVILQFETVFPEENYQDYLGKLNEIPKELLIDFSTHFLRFENENPLNIDYKLLLFNWFNKENEGFVRHLIQVIDNYLKTNGREFIIINPRTSLTLFEHILFQENSDKSEQNNSEHEILLFKIYLAYNTHTIQSEKQVAKSTEEIDSKFNFTAKILTQSLANYDISNFNLKSVFVSEFVKVLLFFKMVSQKKKFQPLIKKFYQYFDVLDYKEYIKKLAPLCITTIESSSAGYIDINVSKNETYETNIRFIEKFSLSDTYEKGERDFIHLRNNPFIKIENGKFRIIYPLFVVEKIYKSLYFIFNDLNNKLPDDDKIKHLRNEFTFEFSEKKLLYELLGKAYKNKYIKITGEEMANEKIDGAIDYYIRNGNKIFIFESKDILINANVKASYDYRLINNELHKKLYFEPLEGGKTKNAAVCQLSNFIQLLLSESFPLDNKYKSKNAKIYPVIVLHNRQLEISGLNKQVNEWFKTERSKLNELGYDDSKIRDIVVLNIDSLIHYHELIQCKKFNLEDLIDDYLKSCDRERFLIKLKKEQLKNPWEQSNFQLVQHKSFSMYLFDRLGWHLTSLFEEEGLNIFN
;
A
#
# COMPACT_ATOMS: atom_id res chain seq x y z
N MET A 1 16.44 2.38 9.35
CA MET A 1 17.04 1.96 8.06
C MET A 1 16.66 0.51 7.88
N ASP A 2 15.66 0.23 7.05
CA ASP A 2 15.25 -1.16 6.80
C ASP A 2 16.32 -1.86 5.97
N SER A 3 17.12 -2.69 6.64
CA SER A 3 17.91 -3.74 6.03
C SER A 3 16.97 -4.77 5.42
N PHE A 4 17.31 -5.30 4.24
CA PHE A 4 16.52 -6.38 3.65
C PHE A 4 16.72 -7.65 4.49
N LYS A 5 15.72 -7.95 5.33
CA LYS A 5 15.64 -9.21 6.07
C LYS A 5 15.06 -10.28 5.16
N VAL A 6 15.71 -11.43 5.07
CA VAL A 6 15.15 -12.60 4.38
C VAL A 6 14.14 -13.31 5.26
N ILE A 7 13.16 -14.01 4.70
CA ILE A 7 12.27 -14.84 5.51
C ILE A 7 13.01 -16.14 5.86
N LEU A 8 12.99 -16.53 7.14
CA LEU A 8 13.64 -17.76 7.61
C LEU A 8 12.93 -18.99 7.02
N GLN A 9 13.69 -19.83 6.31
CA GLN A 9 13.21 -21.04 5.66
C GLN A 9 13.27 -22.25 6.61
N PHE A 10 12.33 -23.17 6.44
CA PHE A 10 12.25 -24.42 7.19
C PHE A 10 13.57 -25.21 7.16
N GLU A 11 14.14 -25.39 5.97
CA GLU A 11 15.36 -26.18 5.72
C GLU A 11 16.61 -25.55 6.36
N THR A 12 16.54 -24.26 6.72
CA THR A 12 17.62 -23.61 7.48
C THR A 12 17.71 -24.15 8.90
N VAL A 13 16.57 -24.54 9.46
CA VAL A 13 16.44 -24.99 10.86
C VAL A 13 16.37 -26.52 10.94
N PHE A 14 15.67 -27.15 10.00
CA PHE A 14 15.44 -28.60 9.96
C PHE A 14 15.90 -29.18 8.60
N PRO A 15 17.22 -29.25 8.34
CA PRO A 15 17.74 -29.65 7.03
C PRO A 15 17.46 -31.12 6.66
N GLU A 16 17.25 -31.97 7.65
CA GLU A 16 16.98 -33.40 7.47
C GLU A 16 15.49 -33.73 7.32
N GLU A 17 14.62 -32.71 7.39
CA GLU A 17 13.16 -32.87 7.33
C GLU A 17 12.59 -32.18 6.09
N ASN A 18 11.46 -32.69 5.58
CA ASN A 18 10.79 -32.11 4.43
C ASN A 18 9.64 -31.19 4.88
N TYR A 19 9.71 -29.90 4.56
CA TYR A 19 8.67 -28.93 4.93
C TYR A 19 7.29 -29.28 4.36
N GLN A 20 7.21 -29.99 3.23
CA GLN A 20 5.94 -30.42 2.64
C GLN A 20 5.12 -31.30 3.60
N ASP A 21 5.80 -32.08 4.45
CA ASP A 21 5.17 -32.96 5.43
C ASP A 21 4.43 -32.17 6.52
N TYR A 22 4.73 -30.87 6.67
CA TYR A 22 4.15 -30.00 7.68
C TYR A 22 3.03 -29.09 7.16
N LEU A 23 2.93 -28.86 5.85
CA LEU A 23 1.88 -27.98 5.29
C LEU A 23 0.46 -28.49 5.55
N GLY A 24 0.29 -29.82 5.65
CA GLY A 24 -0.98 -30.50 5.88
C GLY A 24 -1.33 -30.79 7.34
N LYS A 25 -0.46 -30.43 8.30
CA LYS A 25 -0.60 -30.83 9.73
C LYS A 25 -1.39 -29.85 10.59
N LEU A 26 -2.09 -28.88 10.00
CA LEU A 26 -2.91 -27.93 10.76
C LEU A 26 -4.01 -28.65 11.57
N ASN A 27 -4.55 -29.75 11.04
CA ASN A 27 -5.55 -30.59 11.71
C ASN A 27 -5.06 -31.32 12.97
N GLU A 28 -3.76 -31.33 13.23
CA GLU A 28 -3.18 -31.89 14.46
C GLU A 28 -3.22 -30.88 15.62
N ILE A 29 -3.53 -29.60 15.36
CA ILE A 29 -3.62 -28.55 16.38
C ILE A 29 -5.08 -28.07 16.49
N PRO A 30 -5.60 -27.84 17.71
CA PRO A 30 -6.94 -27.28 17.91
C PRO A 30 -7.16 -25.98 17.13
N LYS A 31 -8.27 -25.88 16.40
CA LYS A 31 -8.57 -24.72 15.54
C LYS A 31 -8.60 -23.40 16.30
N GLU A 32 -9.13 -23.39 17.52
CA GLU A 32 -9.16 -22.19 18.38
C GLU A 32 -7.74 -21.69 18.68
N LEU A 33 -6.83 -22.60 19.01
CA LEU A 33 -5.42 -22.28 19.26
C LEU A 33 -4.76 -21.70 18.00
N LEU A 34 -5.04 -22.28 16.83
CA LEU A 34 -4.53 -21.77 15.55
C LEU A 34 -5.05 -20.35 15.24
N ILE A 35 -6.33 -20.06 15.51
CA ILE A 35 -6.91 -18.72 15.35
C ILE A 35 -6.24 -17.72 16.32
N ASP A 36 -6.06 -18.09 17.59
CA ASP A 36 -5.36 -17.28 18.59
C ASP A 36 -3.94 -16.91 18.12
N PHE A 37 -3.14 -17.89 17.70
CA PHE A 37 -1.76 -17.67 17.25
C PHE A 37 -1.66 -16.86 15.97
N SER A 38 -2.44 -17.23 14.95
CA SER A 38 -2.36 -16.58 13.63
C SER A 38 -2.79 -15.11 13.69
N THR A 39 -3.84 -14.78 14.45
CA THR A 39 -4.25 -13.38 14.67
C THR A 39 -3.26 -12.61 15.54
N HIS A 40 -2.59 -13.25 16.51
CA HIS A 40 -1.51 -12.62 17.26
C HIS A 40 -0.34 -12.22 16.35
N PHE A 41 0.12 -13.13 15.48
CA PHE A 41 1.23 -12.86 14.55
C PHE A 41 0.91 -11.80 13.51
N LEU A 42 -0.35 -11.67 13.09
CA LEU A 42 -0.80 -10.62 12.18
C LEU A 42 -0.70 -9.21 12.79
N ARG A 43 -0.41 -9.06 14.09
CA ARG A 43 -0.18 -7.76 14.73
C ARG A 43 1.27 -7.31 14.70
N PHE A 44 2.21 -8.19 14.35
CA PHE A 44 3.63 -7.85 14.39
C PHE A 44 3.98 -6.94 13.21
N GLU A 45 4.05 -5.64 13.48
CA GLU A 45 4.67 -4.67 12.57
C GLU A 45 6.17 -5.00 12.40
N ASN A 46 6.79 -4.51 11.32
CA ASN A 46 8.22 -4.77 11.04
C ASN A 46 9.14 -4.27 12.17
N GLU A 47 8.75 -3.19 12.85
CA GLU A 47 9.49 -2.59 13.96
C GLU A 47 9.16 -3.22 15.33
N ASN A 48 8.27 -4.21 15.38
CA ASN A 48 7.93 -4.87 16.63
C ASN A 48 9.18 -5.54 17.24
N PRO A 49 9.50 -5.35 18.53
CA PRO A 49 10.65 -5.98 19.17
C PRO A 49 10.70 -7.51 19.01
N LEU A 50 9.54 -8.18 19.00
CA LEU A 50 9.43 -9.62 18.74
C LEU A 50 9.74 -10.00 17.29
N ASN A 51 9.66 -9.06 16.34
CA ASN A 51 10.05 -9.30 14.95
C ASN A 51 11.50 -8.84 14.65
N ILE A 52 12.08 -8.03 15.54
CA ILE A 52 13.48 -7.59 15.47
C ILE A 52 14.40 -8.59 16.18
N ASP A 53 14.07 -9.00 17.40
CA ASP A 53 14.84 -9.93 18.21
C ASP A 53 14.23 -11.33 18.14
N TYR A 54 14.81 -12.15 17.28
CA TYR A 54 14.36 -13.53 17.10
C TYR A 54 14.52 -14.38 18.38
N LYS A 55 15.48 -14.06 19.28
CA LYS A 55 15.65 -14.80 20.53
C LYS A 55 14.49 -14.50 21.45
N LEU A 56 14.14 -13.22 21.57
CA LEU A 56 12.94 -12.80 22.32
C LEU A 56 11.68 -13.46 21.75
N LEU A 57 11.53 -13.54 20.43
CA LEU A 57 10.43 -14.26 19.80
C LEU A 57 10.36 -15.72 20.22
N LEU A 58 11.47 -16.45 20.12
CA LEU A 58 11.50 -17.88 20.48
C LEU A 58 11.16 -18.08 21.95
N PHE A 59 11.66 -17.23 22.86
CA PHE A 59 11.30 -17.31 24.27
C PHE A 59 9.83 -16.94 24.58
N ASN A 60 9.17 -16.17 23.70
CA ASN A 60 7.74 -15.88 23.82
C ASN A 60 6.86 -16.92 23.11
N TRP A 61 7.42 -17.63 22.13
CA TRP A 61 6.72 -18.69 21.40
C TRP A 61 6.58 -19.97 22.22
N PHE A 62 7.65 -20.35 22.93
CA PHE A 62 7.77 -21.64 23.60
C PHE A 62 7.66 -21.49 25.12
N ASN A 63 6.94 -22.42 25.75
CA ASN A 63 6.90 -22.53 27.20
C ASN A 63 8.20 -23.11 27.78
N LYS A 64 8.29 -23.16 29.12
CA LYS A 64 9.48 -23.65 29.84
C LYS A 64 9.83 -25.12 29.56
N GLU A 65 8.85 -25.98 29.24
CA GLU A 65 9.10 -27.40 28.93
C GLU A 65 9.94 -27.54 27.66
N ASN A 66 9.84 -26.58 26.73
CA ASN A 66 10.56 -26.55 25.46
C ASN A 66 11.89 -25.77 25.51
N GLU A 67 12.40 -25.42 26.70
CA GLU A 67 13.62 -24.61 26.82
C GLU A 67 14.85 -25.25 26.14
N GLY A 68 14.98 -26.57 26.24
CA GLY A 68 16.05 -27.31 25.56
C GLY A 68 15.98 -27.18 24.04
N PHE A 69 14.76 -27.23 23.48
CA PHE A 69 14.50 -27.04 22.05
C PHE A 69 14.82 -25.61 21.61
N VAL A 70 14.41 -24.60 22.39
CA VAL A 70 14.72 -23.18 22.11
C VAL A 70 16.22 -22.94 22.07
N ARG A 71 16.97 -23.48 23.03
CA ARG A 71 18.44 -23.35 23.07
C ARG A 71 19.09 -23.96 21.83
N HIS A 72 18.58 -25.10 21.36
CA HIS A 72 19.03 -25.70 20.10
C HIS A 72 18.72 -24.82 18.88
N LEU A 73 17.49 -24.31 18.77
CA LEU A 73 17.10 -23.40 17.68
C LEU A 73 18.01 -22.17 17.61
N ILE A 74 18.28 -21.54 18.75
CA ILE A 74 19.17 -20.38 18.83
C ILE A 74 20.57 -20.72 18.30
N GLN A 75 21.12 -21.89 18.64
CA GLN A 75 22.44 -22.31 18.14
C GLN A 75 22.44 -22.50 16.62
N VAL A 76 21.42 -23.16 16.06
CA VAL A 76 21.29 -23.36 14.61
C VAL A 76 21.20 -22.02 13.88
N ILE A 77 20.34 -21.13 14.37
CA ILE A 77 20.13 -19.80 13.79
C ILE A 77 21.38 -18.90 13.93
N ASP A 78 22.05 -18.89 15.08
CA ASP A 78 23.29 -18.13 15.27
C ASP A 78 24.41 -18.63 14.32
N ASN A 79 24.48 -19.94 14.05
CA ASN A 79 25.42 -20.49 13.08
C ASN A 79 25.07 -20.08 11.64
N TYR A 80 23.78 -20.08 11.29
CA TYR A 80 23.32 -19.56 9.99
C TYR A 80 23.71 -18.09 9.80
N LEU A 81 23.47 -17.25 10.81
CA LEU A 81 23.83 -15.82 10.80
C LEU A 81 25.33 -15.61 10.62
N LYS A 82 26.17 -16.35 11.37
CA LYS A 82 27.63 -16.28 11.23
C LYS A 82 28.11 -16.66 9.83
N THR A 83 27.44 -17.62 9.20
CA THR A 83 27.87 -18.18 7.90
C THR A 83 27.41 -17.30 6.73
N ASN A 84 26.18 -16.78 6.78
CA ASN A 84 25.54 -16.10 5.65
C ASN A 84 25.55 -14.57 5.78
N GLY A 85 25.69 -14.03 7.00
CA GLY A 85 25.67 -12.59 7.27
C GLY A 85 24.36 -11.88 6.89
N ARG A 86 23.25 -12.62 6.74
CA ARG A 86 21.94 -12.08 6.35
C ARG A 86 21.01 -12.05 7.55
N GLU A 87 20.51 -10.87 7.87
CA GLU A 87 19.40 -10.73 8.79
C GLU A 87 18.15 -11.38 8.24
N PHE A 88 17.29 -11.90 9.12
CA PHE A 88 16.05 -12.56 8.74
C PHE A 88 14.87 -12.12 9.60
N ILE A 89 13.67 -12.40 9.12
CA ILE A 89 12.42 -12.38 9.89
C ILE A 89 11.86 -13.80 9.95
N ILE A 90 11.27 -14.14 11.09
CA ILE A 90 10.52 -15.39 11.23
C ILE A 90 9.06 -15.12 10.87
N ILE A 91 8.45 -14.12 11.49
CA ILE A 91 7.05 -13.75 11.28
C ILE A 91 6.94 -12.75 10.14
N ASN A 92 6.13 -13.08 9.13
CA ASN A 92 5.83 -12.15 8.06
C ASN A 92 4.32 -12.11 7.75
N PRO A 93 3.74 -10.94 7.44
CA PRO A 93 2.29 -10.80 7.26
C PRO A 93 1.70 -11.70 6.16
N ARG A 94 2.46 -11.94 5.07
CA ARG A 94 1.98 -12.77 3.95
C ARG A 94 1.77 -14.21 4.40
N THR A 95 2.77 -14.81 5.06
CA THR A 95 2.68 -16.17 5.62
C THR A 95 1.57 -16.24 6.68
N SER A 96 1.49 -15.27 7.59
CA SER A 96 0.44 -15.26 8.61
C SER A 96 -0.98 -15.20 8.00
N LEU A 97 -1.20 -14.40 6.95
CA LEU A 97 -2.49 -14.32 6.25
C LEU A 97 -2.80 -15.63 5.49
N THR A 98 -1.82 -16.20 4.79
CA THR A 98 -1.99 -17.48 4.07
C THR A 98 -2.28 -18.63 5.04
N LEU A 99 -1.57 -18.68 6.17
CA LEU A 99 -1.84 -19.63 7.25
C LEU A 99 -3.27 -19.45 7.78
N PHE A 100 -3.70 -18.21 8.02
CA PHE A 100 -5.04 -17.91 8.49
C PHE A 100 -6.13 -18.38 7.52
N GLU A 101 -6.02 -18.11 6.22
CA GLU A 101 -6.98 -18.62 5.23
C GLU A 101 -7.05 -20.15 5.24
N HIS A 102 -5.90 -20.82 5.40
CA HIS A 102 -5.86 -22.29 5.47
C HIS A 102 -6.51 -22.83 6.75
N ILE A 103 -6.35 -22.14 7.88
CA ILE A 103 -7.03 -22.48 9.14
C ILE A 103 -8.55 -22.40 8.97
N LEU A 104 -9.07 -21.43 8.21
CA LEU A 104 -10.52 -21.32 7.99
C LEU A 104 -11.12 -22.56 7.34
N PHE A 105 -10.40 -23.21 6.41
CA PHE A 105 -10.83 -24.43 5.72
C PHE A 105 -10.66 -25.71 6.53
N GLN A 106 -9.98 -25.65 7.66
CA GLN A 106 -9.75 -26.82 8.48
C GLN A 106 -11.04 -27.22 9.21
N GLU A 107 -11.37 -28.51 9.16
CA GLU A 107 -12.38 -29.08 10.04
C GLU A 107 -11.91 -29.01 11.50
N ASN A 108 -12.84 -28.81 12.44
CA ASN A 108 -12.49 -28.85 13.86
C ASN A 108 -11.95 -30.25 14.17
N SER A 109 -10.75 -30.32 14.73
CA SER A 109 -10.19 -31.60 15.17
C SER A 109 -10.75 -31.95 16.54
N ASP A 110 -11.40 -33.12 16.64
CA ASP A 110 -11.77 -33.73 17.93
C ASP A 110 -10.57 -34.37 18.65
N LYS A 111 -9.38 -34.35 18.03
CA LYS A 111 -8.16 -34.96 18.56
C LYS A 111 -7.42 -33.97 19.45
N SER A 112 -7.38 -34.26 20.75
CA SER A 112 -6.57 -33.51 21.73
C SER A 112 -5.81 -34.44 22.68
N GLU A 113 -5.06 -35.40 22.12
CA GLU A 113 -4.16 -36.24 22.93
C GLU A 113 -2.75 -35.65 23.11
N GLN A 114 -2.38 -34.60 22.36
CA GLN A 114 -1.08 -33.93 22.49
C GLN A 114 -1.12 -32.81 23.56
N ASN A 115 -0.04 -32.71 24.35
CA ASN A 115 0.13 -31.63 25.33
C ASN A 115 0.53 -30.32 24.62
N ASN A 116 0.27 -29.17 25.24
CA ASN A 116 0.56 -27.83 24.71
C ASN A 116 2.03 -27.66 24.25
N SER A 117 2.99 -28.30 24.91
CA SER A 117 4.41 -28.26 24.51
C SER A 117 4.67 -28.92 23.15
N GLU A 118 3.96 -29.98 22.79
CA GLU A 118 4.08 -30.61 21.46
C GLU A 118 3.45 -29.73 20.38
N HIS A 119 2.29 -29.13 20.66
CA HIS A 119 1.63 -28.18 19.76
C HIS A 119 2.52 -26.97 19.44
N GLU A 120 3.29 -26.43 20.40
CA GLU A 120 4.20 -25.30 20.17
C GLU A 120 5.29 -25.62 19.13
N ILE A 121 5.92 -26.80 19.26
CA ILE A 121 6.95 -27.28 18.32
C ILE A 121 6.32 -27.51 16.95
N LEU A 122 5.18 -28.19 16.90
CA LEU A 122 4.49 -28.47 15.65
C LEU A 122 4.08 -27.17 14.95
N LEU A 123 3.52 -26.20 15.67
CA LEU A 123 3.12 -24.90 15.13
C LEU A 123 4.33 -24.15 14.55
N PHE A 124 5.48 -24.17 15.24
CA PHE A 124 6.69 -23.51 14.74
C PHE A 124 7.17 -24.15 13.42
N LYS A 125 7.19 -25.48 13.36
CA LYS A 125 7.52 -26.23 12.14
C LYS A 125 6.56 -25.94 11.00
N ILE A 126 5.25 -25.94 11.27
CA ILE A 126 4.21 -25.55 10.31
C ILE A 126 4.47 -24.13 9.81
N TYR A 127 4.68 -23.17 10.70
CA TYR A 127 4.87 -21.77 10.31
C TYR A 127 6.11 -21.61 9.39
N LEU A 128 7.25 -22.24 9.74
CA LEU A 128 8.43 -22.24 8.89
C LEU A 128 8.20 -22.95 7.54
N ALA A 129 7.37 -23.99 7.50
CA ALA A 129 7.00 -24.64 6.25
C ALA A 129 6.20 -23.68 5.34
N TYR A 130 5.29 -22.90 5.91
CA TYR A 130 4.57 -21.85 5.17
C TYR A 130 5.49 -20.71 4.74
N ASN A 131 6.52 -20.36 5.53
CA ASN A 131 7.55 -19.42 5.09
C ASN A 131 8.26 -19.92 3.83
N THR A 132 8.78 -21.16 3.86
CA THR A 132 9.42 -21.78 2.68
C THR A 132 8.46 -21.82 1.49
N HIS A 133 7.19 -22.20 1.70
CA HIS A 133 6.18 -22.22 0.64
C HIS A 133 5.94 -20.83 0.02
N THR A 134 5.86 -19.79 0.85
CA THR A 134 5.63 -18.40 0.41
C THR A 134 6.78 -17.90 -0.47
N ILE A 135 8.03 -18.23 -0.09
CA ILE A 135 9.26 -17.82 -0.80
C ILE A 135 9.40 -18.52 -2.16
N GLN A 136 8.69 -19.62 -2.44
CA GLN A 136 8.73 -20.26 -3.75
C GLN A 136 8.37 -19.31 -4.90
N SER A 137 7.57 -18.30 -4.61
CA SER A 137 7.24 -17.21 -5.56
C SER A 137 8.47 -16.44 -6.05
N GLU A 138 9.55 -16.35 -5.27
CA GLU A 138 10.82 -15.73 -5.68
C GLU A 138 11.48 -16.45 -6.85
N LYS A 139 11.27 -17.77 -6.99
CA LYS A 139 11.75 -18.53 -8.16
C LYS A 139 11.10 -18.02 -9.45
N GLN A 140 9.80 -17.65 -9.38
CA GLN A 140 9.08 -17.08 -10.53
C GLN A 140 9.57 -15.66 -10.85
N VAL A 141 9.92 -14.86 -9.84
CA VAL A 141 10.56 -13.56 -10.06
C VAL A 141 11.91 -13.72 -10.76
N ALA A 142 12.75 -14.65 -10.30
CA ALA A 142 14.05 -14.91 -10.93
C ALA A 142 13.89 -15.33 -12.40
N LYS A 143 12.99 -16.29 -12.67
CA LYS A 143 12.71 -16.79 -14.02
C LYS A 143 12.17 -15.70 -14.96
N SER A 144 11.21 -14.90 -14.50
CA SER A 144 10.58 -13.85 -15.33
C SER A 144 11.49 -12.65 -15.62
N THR A 145 12.64 -12.57 -14.92
CA THR A 145 13.62 -11.48 -15.09
C THR A 145 14.92 -11.91 -15.75
N GLU A 146 15.09 -13.20 -16.09
CA GLU A 146 16.35 -13.77 -16.60
C GLU A 146 16.87 -13.08 -17.87
N GLU A 147 15.97 -12.73 -18.79
CA GLU A 147 16.28 -12.08 -20.07
C GLU A 147 16.36 -10.54 -19.97
N ILE A 148 16.09 -9.96 -18.80
CA ILE A 148 16.12 -8.51 -18.61
C ILE A 148 17.58 -8.05 -18.54
N ASP A 149 17.89 -6.96 -19.24
CA ASP A 149 19.21 -6.34 -19.24
C ASP A 149 19.79 -6.25 -17.82
N SER A 150 21.02 -6.72 -17.65
CA SER A 150 21.69 -6.81 -16.34
C SER A 150 21.69 -5.48 -15.55
N LYS A 151 21.69 -4.33 -16.23
CA LYS A 151 21.65 -3.01 -15.61
C LYS A 151 20.28 -2.68 -15.02
N PHE A 152 19.21 -3.30 -15.49
CA PHE A 152 17.83 -3.09 -15.06
C PHE A 152 17.21 -4.29 -14.33
N ASN A 153 17.83 -5.47 -14.42
CA ASN A 153 17.37 -6.72 -13.79
C ASN A 153 17.01 -6.56 -12.29
N PHE A 154 17.81 -5.81 -11.54
CA PHE A 154 17.54 -5.56 -10.12
C PHE A 154 16.27 -4.73 -9.89
N THR A 155 16.05 -3.68 -10.71
CA THR A 155 14.81 -2.89 -10.69
C THR A 155 13.60 -3.79 -10.96
N ALA A 156 13.70 -4.65 -11.99
CA ALA A 156 12.65 -5.58 -12.37
C ALA A 156 12.30 -6.56 -11.24
N LYS A 157 13.32 -7.14 -10.58
CA LYS A 157 13.14 -8.04 -9.43
C LYS A 157 12.47 -7.35 -8.24
N ILE A 158 12.98 -6.19 -7.83
CA ILE A 158 12.42 -5.44 -6.70
C ILE A 158 10.99 -4.99 -6.98
N LEU A 159 10.71 -4.46 -8.18
CA LEU A 159 9.38 -4.02 -8.56
C LEU A 159 8.37 -5.16 -8.43
N THR A 160 8.73 -6.33 -8.98
CA THR A 160 7.90 -7.53 -8.98
C THR A 160 7.64 -8.03 -7.56
N GLN A 161 8.69 -8.13 -6.73
CA GLN A 161 8.57 -8.59 -5.35
C GLN A 161 7.77 -7.60 -4.49
N SER A 162 7.99 -6.29 -4.70
CA SER A 162 7.35 -5.24 -3.93
C SER A 162 5.85 -5.18 -4.23
N LEU A 163 5.45 -5.22 -5.50
CA LEU A 163 4.03 -5.15 -5.89
C LEU A 163 3.17 -6.23 -5.22
N ALA A 164 3.71 -7.44 -5.04
CA ALA A 164 2.97 -8.55 -4.46
C ALA A 164 2.76 -8.43 -2.93
N ASN A 165 3.62 -7.68 -2.23
CA ASN A 165 3.71 -7.75 -0.76
C ASN A 165 3.63 -6.40 -0.05
N TYR A 166 4.04 -5.29 -0.67
CA TYR A 166 4.25 -4.02 0.05
C TYR A 166 2.99 -3.48 0.71
N ASP A 167 1.83 -3.66 0.10
CA ASP A 167 0.58 -3.14 0.65
C ASP A 167 0.16 -3.83 1.95
N ILE A 168 0.62 -5.04 2.21
CA ILE A 168 0.31 -5.78 3.43
C ILE A 168 1.48 -5.82 4.42
N SER A 169 2.70 -5.44 4.04
CA SER A 169 3.87 -5.53 4.92
C SER A 169 4.57 -4.20 5.19
N ASN A 170 4.36 -3.17 4.38
CA ASN A 170 5.04 -1.89 4.51
C ASN A 170 4.04 -0.74 4.67
N PHE A 171 3.62 -0.50 5.90
CA PHE A 171 2.72 0.58 6.25
C PHE A 171 2.93 1.03 7.68
N ASN A 172 2.53 2.27 7.95
CA ASN A 172 2.31 2.75 9.31
C ASN A 172 0.79 2.80 9.55
N LEU A 173 0.29 2.03 10.52
CA LEU A 173 -1.15 1.88 10.72
C LEU A 173 -1.84 3.22 11.03
N LYS A 174 -1.17 4.10 11.79
CA LYS A 174 -1.68 5.45 12.10
C LYS A 174 -1.76 6.32 10.84
N SER A 175 -0.76 6.25 9.95
CA SER A 175 -0.80 6.94 8.66
C SER A 175 -1.96 6.47 7.80
N VAL A 176 -2.14 5.15 7.68
CA VAL A 176 -3.25 4.58 6.89
C VAL A 176 -4.58 5.04 7.47
N PHE A 177 -4.75 4.99 8.79
CA PHE A 177 -5.96 5.46 9.45
C PHE A 177 -6.26 6.92 9.15
N VAL A 178 -5.26 7.79 9.28
CA VAL A 178 -5.40 9.22 8.98
C VAL A 178 -5.82 9.44 7.53
N SER A 179 -5.14 8.78 6.59
CA SER A 179 -5.42 8.93 5.17
C SER A 179 -6.82 8.43 4.79
N GLU A 180 -7.21 7.26 5.27
CA GLU A 180 -8.55 6.70 5.03
C GLU A 180 -9.65 7.60 5.61
N PHE A 181 -9.42 8.16 6.79
CA PHE A 181 -10.39 9.02 7.46
C PHE A 181 -10.56 10.38 6.76
N VAL A 182 -9.46 11.00 6.30
CA VAL A 182 -9.55 12.21 5.46
C VAL A 182 -10.33 11.95 4.17
N LYS A 183 -10.04 10.82 3.50
CA LYS A 183 -10.72 10.45 2.25
C LYS A 183 -12.22 10.25 2.47
N VAL A 184 -12.64 9.52 3.50
CA VAL A 184 -14.08 9.27 3.74
C VAL A 184 -14.85 10.55 4.00
N LEU A 185 -14.27 11.50 4.77
CA LEU A 185 -14.91 12.78 5.05
C LEU A 185 -15.10 13.61 3.77
N LEU A 186 -14.03 13.77 2.99
CA LEU A 186 -14.09 14.52 1.73
C LEU A 186 -15.02 13.84 0.71
N PHE A 187 -15.06 12.51 0.70
CA PHE A 187 -15.95 11.73 -0.16
C PHE A 187 -17.42 11.99 0.19
N PHE A 188 -17.81 11.81 1.46
CA PHE A 188 -19.19 12.07 1.89
C PHE A 188 -19.61 13.53 1.72
N LYS A 189 -18.69 14.48 1.95
CA LYS A 189 -18.89 15.90 1.67
C LYS A 189 -19.20 16.15 0.19
N MET A 190 -18.50 15.47 -0.73
CA MET A 190 -18.75 15.56 -2.16
C MET A 190 -20.09 14.90 -2.57
N VAL A 191 -20.33 13.65 -2.15
CA VAL A 191 -21.50 12.90 -2.63
C VAL A 191 -22.81 13.40 -2.03
N SER A 192 -22.79 13.95 -0.82
CA SER A 192 -23.99 14.55 -0.19
C SER A 192 -24.53 15.77 -0.96
N GLN A 193 -23.68 16.46 -1.73
CA GLN A 193 -24.06 17.60 -2.57
C GLN A 193 -24.63 17.17 -3.93
N LYS A 194 -24.41 15.92 -4.35
CA LYS A 194 -24.82 15.39 -5.66
C LYS A 194 -26.19 14.70 -5.55
N LYS A 195 -27.26 15.30 -6.11
CA LYS A 195 -28.63 14.73 -6.08
C LYS A 195 -28.71 13.27 -6.53
N LYS A 196 -27.93 12.88 -7.55
CA LYS A 196 -27.88 11.51 -8.08
C LYS A 196 -27.43 10.45 -7.06
N PHE A 197 -26.75 10.85 -5.98
CA PHE A 197 -26.30 9.93 -4.94
C PHE A 197 -27.34 9.66 -3.85
N GLN A 198 -28.43 10.44 -3.78
CA GLN A 198 -29.38 10.36 -2.68
C GLN A 198 -30.02 8.97 -2.50
N PRO A 199 -30.47 8.27 -3.57
CA PRO A 199 -31.00 6.90 -3.42
C PRO A 199 -29.97 5.92 -2.85
N LEU A 200 -28.74 5.99 -3.36
CA LEU A 200 -27.64 5.10 -2.93
C LEU A 200 -27.20 5.38 -1.49
N ILE A 201 -27.06 6.65 -1.11
CA ILE A 201 -26.72 7.07 0.26
C ILE A 201 -27.81 6.61 1.24
N LYS A 202 -29.09 6.79 0.89
CA LYS A 202 -30.20 6.29 1.72
C LYS A 202 -30.13 4.78 1.90
N LYS A 203 -29.85 4.03 0.82
CA LYS A 203 -29.69 2.57 0.88
C LYS A 203 -28.48 2.17 1.73
N PHE A 204 -27.39 2.93 1.69
CA PHE A 204 -26.20 2.73 2.52
C PHE A 204 -26.51 2.93 4.01
N TYR A 205 -27.21 4.00 4.38
CA TYR A 205 -27.63 4.24 5.77
C TYR A 205 -28.59 3.16 6.28
N GLN A 206 -29.54 2.73 5.46
CA GLN A 206 -30.41 1.59 5.78
C GLN A 206 -29.62 0.28 5.93
N TYR A 207 -28.62 0.05 5.07
CA TYR A 207 -27.79 -1.13 5.15
C TYR A 207 -27.02 -1.18 6.46
N PHE A 208 -26.49 -0.06 6.97
CA PHE A 208 -25.74 -0.03 8.23
C PHE A 208 -26.57 0.22 9.49
N ASP A 209 -27.87 0.51 9.36
CA ASP A 209 -28.73 0.92 10.48
C ASP A 209 -28.15 2.14 11.21
N VAL A 210 -27.94 3.22 10.44
CA VAL A 210 -27.37 4.51 10.87
C VAL A 210 -28.17 5.67 10.27
N LEU A 211 -28.17 6.81 10.94
CA LEU A 211 -28.89 8.01 10.50
C LEU A 211 -28.16 8.74 9.37
N ASP A 212 -26.83 8.82 9.44
CA ASP A 212 -25.98 9.49 8.48
C ASP A 212 -24.55 8.94 8.46
N TYR A 213 -23.69 9.52 7.61
CA TYR A 213 -22.29 9.11 7.53
C TYR A 213 -21.50 9.44 8.81
N LYS A 214 -21.93 10.43 9.61
CA LYS A 214 -21.26 10.77 10.86
C LYS A 214 -21.51 9.68 11.89
N GLU A 215 -22.73 9.14 11.96
CA GLU A 215 -23.03 7.99 12.81
C GLU A 215 -22.30 6.72 12.31
N TYR A 216 -22.24 6.49 10.99
CA TYR A 216 -21.41 5.41 10.43
C TYR A 216 -19.96 5.50 10.90
N ILE A 217 -19.34 6.68 10.78
CA ILE A 217 -17.97 6.93 11.23
C ILE A 217 -17.86 6.76 12.76
N LYS A 218 -18.83 7.24 13.55
CA LYS A 218 -18.85 7.07 15.01
C LYS A 218 -18.92 5.61 15.45
N LYS A 219 -19.59 4.73 14.68
CA LYS A 219 -19.62 3.28 14.95
C LYS A 219 -18.32 2.58 14.52
N LEU A 220 -17.71 3.01 13.42
CA LEU A 220 -16.50 2.38 12.87
C LEU A 220 -15.21 2.84 13.57
N ALA A 221 -15.07 4.13 13.86
CA ALA A 221 -13.84 4.72 14.38
C ALA A 221 -13.35 4.07 15.70
N PRO A 222 -14.20 3.76 16.70
CA PRO A 222 -13.75 3.07 17.91
C PRO A 222 -13.13 1.70 17.65
N LEU A 223 -13.59 0.98 16.62
CA LEU A 223 -13.01 -0.31 16.22
C LEU A 223 -11.57 -0.11 15.71
N CYS A 224 -11.36 0.92 14.90
CA CYS A 224 -10.05 1.29 14.39
C CYS A 224 -9.12 1.83 15.49
N ILE A 225 -9.63 2.69 16.40
CA ILE A 225 -8.85 3.24 17.52
C ILE A 225 -8.41 2.12 18.45
N THR A 226 -9.32 1.20 18.82
CA THR A 226 -8.97 0.02 19.63
C THR A 226 -7.85 -0.79 18.96
N THR A 227 -7.90 -0.92 17.63
CA THR A 227 -6.85 -1.59 16.86
C THR A 227 -5.50 -0.88 17.01
N ILE A 228 -5.48 0.45 16.88
CA ILE A 228 -4.28 1.29 16.91
C ILE A 228 -3.67 1.39 18.32
N GLU A 229 -4.50 1.44 19.36
CA GLU A 229 -4.09 1.64 20.75
C GLU A 229 -3.79 0.33 21.49
N SER A 230 -4.19 -0.80 20.93
CA SER A 230 -4.00 -2.12 21.56
C SER A 230 -2.53 -2.39 21.92
N SER A 231 -2.27 -2.79 23.17
CA SER A 231 -0.93 -3.14 23.65
C SER A 231 -0.34 -4.32 22.88
N SER A 232 0.98 -4.39 22.72
CA SER A 232 1.70 -5.39 21.90
C SER A 232 1.55 -6.87 22.33
N ALA A 233 0.87 -7.18 23.43
CA ALA A 233 0.64 -8.55 23.88
C ALA A 233 -0.66 -9.16 23.31
N GLY A 234 -0.59 -10.40 22.81
CA GLY A 234 -1.76 -11.24 22.45
C GLY A 234 -2.49 -10.88 21.15
N TYR A 235 -3.72 -11.37 20.99
CA TYR A 235 -4.68 -10.97 19.94
C TYR A 235 -5.50 -9.75 20.36
N ILE A 236 -6.30 -9.16 19.46
CA ILE A 236 -7.16 -8.01 19.77
C ILE A 236 -8.63 -8.44 19.69
N ASP A 237 -9.31 -8.39 20.83
CA ASP A 237 -10.74 -8.60 20.91
C ASP A 237 -11.47 -7.27 21.14
N ILE A 238 -12.51 -7.03 20.35
CA ILE A 238 -13.52 -6.00 20.55
C ILE A 238 -14.62 -6.59 21.43
N ASN A 239 -14.81 -5.98 22.60
CA ASN A 239 -15.91 -6.31 23.51
C ASN A 239 -16.98 -5.22 23.44
N VAL A 240 -18.17 -5.56 22.94
CA VAL A 240 -19.28 -4.61 22.81
C VAL A 240 -19.87 -4.36 24.21
N SER A 241 -19.92 -3.09 24.59
CA SER A 241 -20.47 -2.68 25.90
C SER A 241 -21.96 -2.99 26.00
N LYS A 242 -22.38 -3.65 27.08
CA LYS A 242 -23.78 -3.96 27.37
C LYS A 242 -24.55 -2.69 27.78
N ASN A 243 -25.13 -2.01 26.79
CA ASN A 243 -25.96 -0.81 26.94
C ASN A 243 -27.11 -0.82 25.91
N GLU A 244 -27.88 0.27 25.81
CA GLU A 244 -29.03 0.38 24.89
C GLU A 244 -28.66 0.17 23.41
N THR A 245 -27.39 0.41 23.04
CA THR A 245 -26.87 0.23 21.67
C THR A 245 -26.19 -1.13 21.43
N TYR A 246 -26.20 -2.04 22.41
CA TYR A 246 -25.49 -3.33 22.36
C TYR A 246 -25.84 -4.14 21.11
N GLU A 247 -27.14 -4.38 20.88
CA GLU A 247 -27.62 -5.17 19.75
C GLU A 247 -27.34 -4.49 18.40
N THR A 248 -27.49 -3.17 18.32
CA THR A 248 -27.19 -2.41 17.10
C THR A 248 -25.70 -2.42 16.77
N ASN A 249 -24.83 -2.38 17.77
CA ASN A 249 -23.38 -2.40 17.59
C ASN A 249 -22.90 -3.80 17.20
N ILE A 250 -23.48 -4.87 17.76
CA ILE A 250 -23.24 -6.25 17.33
C ILE A 250 -23.59 -6.41 15.85
N ARG A 251 -24.81 -6.05 15.45
CA ARG A 251 -25.24 -6.14 14.03
C ARG A 251 -24.39 -5.30 13.08
N PHE A 252 -23.82 -4.20 13.57
CA PHE A 252 -22.91 -3.37 12.77
C PHE A 252 -21.58 -4.10 12.51
N ILE A 253 -20.94 -4.67 13.54
CA ILE A 253 -19.67 -5.40 13.41
C ILE A 253 -19.86 -6.70 12.61
N GLU A 254 -21.01 -7.36 12.75
CA GLU A 254 -21.33 -8.58 11.99
C GLU A 254 -21.34 -8.36 10.48
N LYS A 255 -21.64 -7.14 9.99
CA LYS A 255 -21.54 -6.81 8.54
C LYS A 255 -20.11 -6.85 8.00
N PHE A 256 -19.12 -6.86 8.88
CA PHE A 256 -17.70 -6.95 8.57
C PHE A 256 -17.06 -8.23 9.13
N SER A 257 -17.86 -9.17 9.62
CA SER A 257 -17.37 -10.42 10.19
C SER A 257 -17.40 -11.54 9.15
N LEU A 258 -16.48 -12.50 9.27
CA LEU A 258 -16.50 -13.69 8.42
C LEU A 258 -17.84 -14.43 8.59
N SER A 259 -18.44 -14.79 7.45
CA SER A 259 -19.58 -15.69 7.40
C SER A 259 -19.12 -17.15 7.46
N ASP A 260 -20.00 -18.05 7.93
CA ASP A 260 -19.73 -19.49 7.96
C ASP A 260 -19.48 -20.09 6.56
N THR A 261 -19.95 -19.41 5.50
CA THR A 261 -19.70 -19.76 4.11
C THR A 261 -18.43 -19.09 3.60
N TYR A 262 -17.28 -19.75 3.73
CA TYR A 262 -16.02 -19.33 3.15
C TYR A 262 -15.77 -20.10 1.84
N GLU A 263 -15.83 -19.43 0.68
CA GLU A 263 -15.52 -20.06 -0.60
C GLU A 263 -14.01 -20.09 -0.85
N LYS A 264 -13.48 -21.25 -1.25
CA LYS A 264 -12.07 -21.41 -1.55
C LYS A 264 -11.71 -20.77 -2.89
N GLY A 265 -10.70 -19.90 -2.90
CA GLY A 265 -9.98 -19.56 -4.14
C GLY A 265 -9.90 -18.09 -4.51
N GLU A 266 -10.31 -17.16 -3.66
CA GLU A 266 -10.04 -15.74 -3.92
C GLU A 266 -8.55 -15.41 -3.72
N ARG A 267 -7.97 -14.66 -4.66
CA ARG A 267 -6.57 -14.21 -4.58
C ARG A 267 -6.46 -12.91 -3.79
N ASP A 268 -5.27 -12.64 -3.25
CA ASP A 268 -4.94 -11.38 -2.56
C ASP A 268 -5.78 -11.08 -1.30
N PHE A 269 -6.27 -12.14 -0.64
CA PHE A 269 -6.98 -12.07 0.64
C PHE A 269 -8.28 -11.24 0.59
N ILE A 270 -8.98 -11.21 -0.56
CA ILE A 270 -10.17 -10.37 -0.78
C ILE A 270 -11.23 -10.64 0.30
N HIS A 271 -11.53 -11.91 0.60
CA HIS A 271 -12.47 -12.26 1.67
C HIS A 271 -12.05 -11.71 3.04
N LEU A 272 -10.78 -11.86 3.44
CA LEU A 272 -10.29 -11.34 4.72
C LEU A 272 -10.30 -9.81 4.78
N ARG A 273 -10.01 -9.14 3.66
CA ARG A 273 -10.11 -7.68 3.52
C ARG A 273 -11.55 -7.20 3.65
N ASN A 274 -12.49 -7.94 3.09
CA ASN A 274 -13.91 -7.61 3.17
C ASN A 274 -14.46 -7.82 4.58
N ASN A 275 -13.97 -8.87 5.25
CA ASN A 275 -14.47 -9.35 6.54
C ASN A 275 -13.34 -9.47 7.59
N PRO A 276 -12.81 -8.35 8.11
CA PRO A 276 -11.63 -8.36 8.98
C PRO A 276 -11.87 -8.82 10.42
N PHE A 277 -13.08 -9.31 10.75
CA PHE A 277 -13.45 -9.77 12.09
C PHE A 277 -13.88 -11.24 12.11
N ILE A 278 -13.63 -11.92 13.23
CA ILE A 278 -14.25 -13.19 13.60
C ILE A 278 -15.16 -12.97 14.80
N LYS A 279 -16.36 -13.56 14.79
CA LYS A 279 -17.21 -13.63 15.97
C LYS A 279 -16.73 -14.77 16.87
N ILE A 280 -16.31 -14.45 18.10
CA ILE A 280 -15.86 -15.45 19.09
C ILE A 280 -17.07 -15.93 19.90
N GLU A 281 -17.84 -14.97 20.40
CA GLU A 281 -19.11 -15.22 21.09
C GLU A 281 -20.00 -13.98 20.94
N ASN A 282 -21.22 -14.02 21.49
CA ASN A 282 -22.13 -12.89 21.35
C ASN A 282 -21.57 -11.63 22.04
N GLY A 283 -21.37 -10.55 21.28
CA GLY A 283 -20.79 -9.31 21.78
C GLY A 283 -19.26 -9.28 21.85
N LYS A 284 -18.57 -10.34 21.40
CA LYS A 284 -17.11 -10.42 21.38
C LYS A 284 -16.60 -10.82 20.01
N PHE A 285 -15.80 -9.95 19.42
CA PHE A 285 -15.25 -10.11 18.08
C PHE A 285 -13.73 -10.00 18.11
N ARG A 286 -13.03 -10.85 17.36
CA ARG A 286 -11.59 -10.76 17.20
C ARG A 286 -11.22 -10.07 15.90
N ILE A 287 -10.21 -9.22 15.95
CA ILE A 287 -9.58 -8.64 14.77
C ILE A 287 -8.64 -9.65 14.13
N ILE A 288 -8.83 -9.91 12.85
CA ILE A 288 -7.96 -10.79 12.07
C ILE A 288 -6.64 -10.07 11.77
N TYR A 289 -6.74 -8.91 11.11
CA TYR A 289 -5.58 -8.12 10.73
C TYR A 289 -5.86 -6.62 10.89
N PRO A 290 -5.11 -5.90 11.77
CA PRO A 290 -5.28 -4.47 12.01
C PRO A 290 -5.44 -3.59 10.76
N LEU A 291 -4.62 -3.84 9.75
CA LEU A 291 -4.64 -3.07 8.51
C LEU A 291 -6.01 -3.16 7.82
N PHE A 292 -6.59 -4.35 7.74
CA PHE A 292 -7.85 -4.56 7.02
C PHE A 292 -9.03 -3.91 7.72
N VAL A 293 -9.00 -3.78 9.06
CA VAL A 293 -9.99 -3.01 9.82
C VAL A 293 -9.94 -1.54 9.46
N VAL A 294 -8.75 -0.95 9.42
CA VAL A 294 -8.57 0.46 9.08
C VAL A 294 -8.96 0.76 7.63
N GLU A 295 -8.62 -0.13 6.70
CA GLU A 295 -9.01 -0.02 5.27
C GLU A 295 -10.54 -0.12 5.05
N LYS A 296 -11.34 -0.49 6.07
CA LYS A 296 -12.80 -0.44 5.96
C LYS A 296 -13.33 0.99 5.87
N ILE A 297 -12.61 1.99 6.38
CA ILE A 297 -13.08 3.38 6.48
C ILE A 297 -13.38 3.98 5.10
N TYR A 298 -12.46 3.86 4.14
CA TYR A 298 -12.66 4.42 2.80
C TYR A 298 -12.47 3.41 1.67
N LYS A 299 -11.36 2.67 1.65
CA LYS A 299 -10.99 1.76 0.55
C LYS A 299 -12.07 0.71 0.27
N SER A 300 -12.78 0.24 1.30
CA SER A 300 -13.88 -0.73 1.13
C SER A 300 -15.20 -0.11 0.63
N LEU A 301 -15.38 1.21 0.72
CA LEU A 301 -16.65 1.88 0.42
C LEU A 301 -17.07 1.67 -1.03
N TYR A 302 -16.14 1.67 -1.98
CA TYR A 302 -16.48 1.44 -3.38
C TYR A 302 -17.23 0.12 -3.58
N PHE A 303 -16.74 -0.97 -2.98
CA PHE A 303 -17.37 -2.29 -3.13
C PHE A 303 -18.74 -2.33 -2.47
N ILE A 304 -18.87 -1.75 -1.27
CA ILE A 304 -20.16 -1.65 -0.57
C ILE A 304 -21.16 -0.82 -1.40
N PHE A 305 -20.74 0.34 -1.90
CA PHE A 305 -21.58 1.19 -2.74
C PHE A 305 -21.96 0.51 -4.05
N ASN A 306 -21.03 -0.23 -4.67
CA ASN A 306 -21.28 -0.96 -5.89
C ASN A 306 -22.35 -2.05 -5.69
N ASP A 307 -22.24 -2.83 -4.61
CA ASP A 307 -23.21 -3.88 -4.28
C ASP A 307 -24.59 -3.30 -3.97
N LEU A 308 -24.65 -2.18 -3.26
CA LEU A 308 -25.91 -1.50 -2.97
C LEU A 308 -26.51 -0.86 -4.23
N ASN A 309 -25.69 -0.27 -5.10
CA ASN A 309 -26.11 0.32 -6.36
C ASN A 309 -26.71 -0.75 -7.28
N ASN A 310 -26.12 -1.95 -7.35
CA ASN A 310 -26.66 -3.06 -8.12
C ASN A 310 -28.04 -3.53 -7.64
N LYS A 311 -28.40 -3.25 -6.38
CA LYS A 311 -29.69 -3.57 -5.76
C LYS A 311 -30.73 -2.44 -5.85
N LEU A 312 -30.39 -1.29 -6.44
CA LEU A 312 -31.33 -0.19 -6.67
C LEU A 312 -32.22 -0.46 -7.90
N PRO A 313 -33.40 0.17 -8.00
CA PRO A 313 -34.14 0.26 -9.26
C PRO A 313 -33.27 0.90 -10.36
N ASP A 314 -33.45 0.51 -11.62
CA ASP A 314 -32.58 0.94 -12.72
C ASP A 314 -32.51 2.47 -12.89
N ASP A 315 -33.61 3.18 -12.65
CA ASP A 315 -33.68 4.65 -12.70
C ASP A 315 -32.87 5.34 -11.59
N ASP A 316 -32.67 4.65 -10.46
CA ASP A 316 -31.92 5.15 -9.31
C ASP A 316 -30.43 4.73 -9.33
N LYS A 317 -30.05 3.83 -10.25
CA LYS A 317 -28.66 3.37 -10.38
C LYS A 317 -27.76 4.49 -10.87
N ILE A 318 -26.66 4.70 -10.15
CA ILE A 318 -25.59 5.57 -10.62
C ILE A 318 -24.82 4.83 -11.72
N LYS A 319 -25.01 5.30 -12.96
CA LYS A 319 -24.22 4.83 -14.12
C LYS A 319 -22.76 5.23 -13.92
N HIS A 320 -21.85 4.31 -14.30
CA HIS A 320 -20.40 4.51 -14.17
C HIS A 320 -19.94 4.89 -12.75
N LEU A 321 -20.53 4.29 -11.70
CA LEU A 321 -20.21 4.55 -10.29
C LEU A 321 -18.69 4.59 -10.00
N ARG A 322 -17.92 3.70 -10.63
CA ARG A 322 -16.45 3.67 -10.49
C ARG A 322 -15.80 5.02 -10.84
N ASN A 323 -16.26 5.70 -11.88
CA ASN A 323 -15.74 7.01 -12.27
C ASN A 323 -16.02 8.09 -11.21
N GLU A 324 -17.08 7.95 -10.41
CA GLU A 324 -17.35 8.89 -9.31
C GLU A 324 -16.35 8.75 -8.17
N PHE A 325 -15.86 7.54 -7.90
CA PHE A 325 -14.81 7.31 -6.90
C PHE A 325 -13.43 7.67 -7.46
N THR A 326 -13.13 7.29 -8.70
CA THR A 326 -11.79 7.47 -9.28
C THR A 326 -11.60 8.87 -9.85
N PHE A 327 -12.25 9.18 -10.97
CA PHE A 327 -12.02 10.43 -11.71
C PHE A 327 -12.55 11.65 -10.95
N GLU A 328 -13.81 11.62 -10.54
CA GLU A 328 -14.47 12.77 -9.92
C GLU A 328 -13.97 13.05 -8.50
N PHE A 329 -13.81 12.00 -7.69
CA PHE A 329 -13.35 12.15 -6.31
C PHE A 329 -11.82 12.13 -6.19
N SER A 330 -11.17 10.99 -6.43
CA SER A 330 -9.74 10.84 -6.19
C SER A 330 -8.92 11.78 -7.08
N GLU A 331 -9.08 11.70 -8.40
CA GLU A 331 -8.20 12.40 -9.35
C GLU A 331 -8.46 13.91 -9.41
N LYS A 332 -9.72 14.33 -9.25
CA LYS A 332 -10.09 15.75 -9.25
C LYS A 332 -10.25 16.31 -7.84
N LYS A 333 -11.35 16.00 -7.16
CA LYS A 333 -11.73 16.66 -5.90
C LYS A 333 -10.63 16.59 -4.83
N LEU A 334 -10.09 15.41 -4.56
CA LEU A 334 -9.08 15.19 -3.52
C LEU A 334 -7.74 15.84 -3.89
N LEU A 335 -7.26 15.63 -5.12
CA LEU A 335 -6.02 16.26 -5.61
C LEU A 335 -6.10 17.79 -5.55
N TYR A 336 -7.19 18.37 -6.08
CA TYR A 336 -7.34 19.81 -6.22
C TYR A 336 -7.42 20.48 -4.85
N GLU A 337 -8.09 19.83 -3.90
CA GLU A 337 -8.19 20.32 -2.53
C GLU A 337 -6.84 20.31 -1.83
N LEU A 338 -6.09 19.20 -1.90
CA LEU A 338 -4.79 19.08 -1.25
C LEU A 338 -3.74 20.04 -1.84
N LEU A 339 -3.64 20.12 -3.18
CA LEU A 339 -2.72 21.05 -3.84
C LEU A 339 -3.14 22.51 -3.64
N GLY A 340 -4.45 22.78 -3.65
CA GLY A 340 -5.01 24.10 -3.35
C GLY A 340 -4.68 24.58 -1.95
N LYS A 341 -4.70 23.67 -0.95
CA LYS A 341 -4.31 23.95 0.44
C LYS A 341 -2.79 24.08 0.59
N ALA A 342 -2.01 23.23 -0.06
CA ALA A 342 -0.54 23.27 -0.03
C ALA A 342 0.01 24.59 -0.58
N TYR A 343 -0.58 25.09 -1.67
CA TYR A 343 -0.12 26.29 -2.38
C TYR A 343 -1.16 27.41 -2.32
N LYS A 344 -1.01 28.34 -1.37
CA LYS A 344 -1.90 29.51 -1.20
C LYS A 344 -1.80 30.51 -2.38
N ASN A 345 -2.48 31.65 -2.31
CA ASN A 345 -2.70 32.60 -3.42
C ASN A 345 -1.45 33.21 -4.11
N LYS A 346 -0.22 32.91 -3.65
CA LYS A 346 1.01 33.43 -4.25
C LYS A 346 1.46 32.66 -5.50
N TYR A 347 0.86 31.51 -5.77
CA TYR A 347 1.21 30.63 -6.88
C TYR A 347 0.15 30.73 -7.98
N ILE A 348 0.58 30.65 -9.24
CA ILE A 348 -0.35 30.40 -10.35
C ILE A 348 -0.74 28.94 -10.27
N LYS A 349 -2.04 28.68 -10.27
CA LYS A 349 -2.63 27.34 -10.16
C LYS A 349 -3.71 27.23 -11.21
N ILE A 350 -3.65 26.17 -12.00
CA ILE A 350 -4.62 25.89 -13.06
C ILE A 350 -4.99 24.42 -12.93
N THR A 351 -6.28 24.16 -12.75
CA THR A 351 -6.85 22.81 -12.65
C THR A 351 -7.06 22.19 -14.04
N GLY A 352 -7.11 20.86 -14.09
CA GLY A 352 -7.50 20.15 -15.32
C GLY A 352 -8.90 20.53 -15.82
N GLU A 353 -9.82 20.92 -14.93
CA GLU A 353 -11.13 21.46 -15.32
C GLU A 353 -11.02 22.79 -16.08
N GLU A 354 -10.18 23.71 -15.60
CA GLU A 354 -9.90 24.97 -16.31
C GLU A 354 -9.26 24.72 -17.67
N MET A 355 -8.32 23.77 -17.77
CA MET A 355 -7.70 23.37 -19.04
C MET A 355 -8.70 22.72 -20.01
N ALA A 356 -9.61 21.90 -19.50
CA ALA A 356 -10.66 21.27 -20.30
C ALA A 356 -11.65 22.29 -20.86
N ASN A 357 -11.98 23.34 -20.10
CA ASN A 357 -12.84 24.43 -20.56
C ASN A 357 -12.23 25.21 -21.73
N GLU A 358 -10.90 25.36 -21.74
CA GLU A 358 -10.13 25.93 -22.86
C GLU A 358 -9.84 24.93 -24.00
N LYS A 359 -10.38 23.70 -23.91
CA LYS A 359 -10.20 22.63 -24.91
C LYS A 359 -8.73 22.32 -25.21
N ILE A 360 -7.88 22.37 -24.19
CA ILE A 360 -6.47 22.04 -24.31
C ILE A 360 -6.34 20.52 -24.53
N ASP A 361 -5.78 20.13 -25.68
CA ASP A 361 -5.52 18.72 -25.97
C ASP A 361 -4.38 18.19 -25.08
N GLY A 362 -4.53 16.96 -24.59
CA GLY A 362 -3.56 16.36 -23.66
C GLY A 362 -3.42 17.10 -22.33
N ALA A 363 -4.50 17.73 -21.83
CA ALA A 363 -4.50 18.40 -20.53
C ALA A 363 -4.05 17.47 -19.40
N ILE A 364 -3.29 18.05 -18.48
CA ILE A 364 -2.86 17.43 -17.21
C ILE A 364 -3.81 17.84 -16.08
N ASP A 365 -3.80 17.12 -14.97
CA ASP A 365 -4.78 17.32 -13.90
C ASP A 365 -4.55 18.58 -13.06
N TYR A 366 -3.30 19.01 -12.89
CA TYR A 366 -2.99 20.22 -12.13
C TYR A 366 -1.67 20.87 -12.52
N TYR A 367 -1.67 22.19 -12.67
CA TYR A 367 -0.49 23.01 -12.95
C TYR A 367 -0.21 23.97 -11.81
N ILE A 368 1.05 24.08 -11.38
CA ILE A 368 1.50 25.08 -10.39
C ILE A 368 2.75 25.77 -10.91
N ARG A 369 2.76 27.11 -10.88
CA ARG A 369 3.98 27.88 -11.14
C ARG A 369 4.38 28.79 -9.98
N ASN A 370 5.66 28.70 -9.63
CA ASN A 370 6.38 29.58 -8.72
C ASN A 370 7.59 30.22 -9.43
N GLY A 371 7.42 31.44 -9.93
CA GLY A 371 8.47 32.09 -10.72
C GLY A 371 8.78 31.29 -11.98
N ASN A 372 9.99 30.71 -12.06
CA ASN A 372 10.42 29.85 -13.15
C ASN A 372 10.30 28.34 -12.85
N LYS A 373 9.84 27.94 -11.66
CA LYS A 373 9.60 26.54 -11.30
C LYS A 373 8.16 26.18 -11.66
N ILE A 374 7.99 25.15 -12.48
CA ILE A 374 6.69 24.69 -12.96
C ILE A 374 6.50 23.24 -12.51
N PHE A 375 5.44 22.97 -11.77
CA PHE A 375 5.00 21.61 -11.45
C PHE A 375 3.79 21.28 -12.32
N ILE A 376 3.82 20.10 -12.92
CA ILE A 376 2.68 19.53 -13.65
C ILE A 376 2.36 18.18 -13.05
N PHE A 377 1.09 17.99 -12.71
CA PHE A 377 0.61 16.80 -12.04
C PHE A 377 -0.35 16.06 -12.96
N GLU A 378 -0.10 14.77 -13.11
CA GLU A 378 -1.02 13.83 -13.73
C GLU A 378 -1.42 12.81 -12.66
N SER A 379 -2.71 12.66 -12.43
CA SER A 379 -3.29 11.91 -11.33
C SER A 379 -4.03 10.68 -11.84
N LYS A 380 -3.70 9.51 -11.30
CA LYS A 380 -4.26 8.23 -11.72
C LYS A 380 -4.69 7.38 -10.52
N ASP A 381 -5.99 7.08 -10.45
CA ASP A 381 -6.56 6.11 -9.52
C ASP A 381 -6.72 4.76 -10.22
N ILE A 382 -5.60 4.03 -10.26
CA ILE A 382 -5.48 2.78 -10.99
C ILE A 382 -5.42 1.57 -10.04
N LEU A 383 -6.06 0.48 -10.49
CA LEU A 383 -6.00 -0.83 -9.85
C LEU A 383 -5.20 -1.79 -10.72
N ILE A 384 -4.43 -2.66 -10.06
CA ILE A 384 -3.78 -3.81 -10.69
C ILE A 384 -4.65 -5.03 -10.46
N ASN A 385 -4.85 -5.84 -11.50
CA ASN A 385 -5.59 -7.08 -11.39
C ASN A 385 -4.93 -8.01 -10.36
N ALA A 386 -5.73 -8.60 -9.45
CA ALA A 386 -5.23 -9.48 -8.39
C ALA A 386 -4.43 -10.68 -8.93
N ASN A 387 -4.81 -11.23 -10.10
CA ASN A 387 -4.09 -12.32 -10.74
C ASN A 387 -2.72 -11.88 -11.26
N VAL A 388 -2.62 -10.65 -11.79
CA VAL A 388 -1.33 -10.08 -12.23
C VAL A 388 -0.44 -9.79 -11.04
N LYS A 389 -0.99 -9.18 -9.98
CA LYS A 389 -0.28 -8.91 -8.71
C LYS A 389 0.29 -10.20 -8.10
N ALA A 390 -0.53 -11.25 -8.01
CA ALA A 390 -0.15 -12.53 -7.43
C ALA A 390 0.66 -13.44 -8.37
N SER A 391 0.99 -12.99 -9.59
CA SER A 391 1.70 -13.81 -10.58
C SER A 391 3.21 -13.93 -10.33
N TYR A 392 3.81 -12.93 -9.65
CA TYR A 392 5.26 -12.79 -9.52
C TYR A 392 6.01 -12.82 -10.87
N ASP A 393 5.33 -12.52 -11.98
CA ASP A 393 5.93 -12.44 -13.32
C ASP A 393 6.12 -10.98 -13.73
N TYR A 394 7.38 -10.56 -13.83
CA TYR A 394 7.75 -9.20 -14.20
C TYR A 394 7.13 -8.77 -15.52
N ARG A 395 7.03 -9.64 -16.53
CA ARG A 395 6.52 -9.27 -17.86
C ARG A 395 5.03 -8.97 -17.80
N LEU A 396 4.26 -9.79 -17.09
CA LEU A 396 2.83 -9.54 -16.88
C LEU A 396 2.60 -8.24 -16.10
N ILE A 397 3.36 -8.04 -15.03
CA ILE A 397 3.28 -6.84 -14.19
C ILE A 397 3.67 -5.58 -14.98
N ASN A 398 4.81 -5.62 -15.69
CA ASN A 398 5.29 -4.50 -16.49
C ASN A 398 4.31 -4.15 -17.60
N ASN A 399 3.72 -5.13 -18.29
CA ASN A 399 2.71 -4.89 -19.32
C ASN A 399 1.46 -4.21 -18.75
N GLU A 400 0.98 -4.63 -17.57
CA GLU A 400 -0.18 -4.01 -16.93
C GLU A 400 0.11 -2.58 -16.45
N LEU A 401 1.29 -2.33 -15.88
CA LEU A 401 1.73 -1.00 -15.48
C LEU A 401 1.93 -0.09 -16.71
N HIS A 402 2.53 -0.61 -17.77
CA HIS A 402 2.78 0.12 -19.01
C HIS A 402 1.47 0.64 -19.62
N LYS A 403 0.43 -0.19 -19.71
CA LYS A 403 -0.89 0.23 -20.21
C LYS A 403 -1.49 1.39 -19.41
N LYS A 404 -1.30 1.36 -18.09
CA LYS A 404 -1.92 2.33 -17.16
C LYS A 404 -1.12 3.61 -16.96
N LEU A 405 0.21 3.56 -17.12
CA LEU A 405 1.09 4.68 -16.79
C LEU A 405 1.88 5.21 -17.98
N TYR A 406 2.05 4.46 -19.07
CA TYR A 406 2.76 4.92 -20.26
C TYR A 406 1.83 5.11 -21.45
N PHE A 407 1.43 4.02 -22.11
CA PHE A 407 0.38 4.03 -23.15
C PHE A 407 -0.25 2.65 -23.30
N GLU A 408 -1.51 2.64 -23.75
CA GLU A 408 -2.28 1.44 -24.08
C GLU A 408 -2.41 1.29 -25.59
N PRO A 409 -1.90 0.20 -26.20
CA PRO A 409 -2.19 -0.12 -27.59
C PRO A 409 -3.68 -0.45 -27.77
N LEU A 410 -4.30 0.14 -28.79
CA LEU A 410 -5.69 -0.09 -29.20
C LEU A 410 -5.74 -0.79 -30.57
N GLU A 411 -6.92 -1.29 -30.92
CA GLU A 411 -7.17 -1.86 -32.24
C GLU A 411 -6.90 -0.86 -33.37
N GLY A 412 -6.42 -1.38 -34.51
CA GLY A 412 -6.09 -0.57 -35.69
C GLY A 412 -4.80 0.23 -35.56
N GLY A 413 -3.88 -0.16 -34.66
CA GLY A 413 -2.57 0.49 -34.51
C GLY A 413 -2.60 1.83 -33.77
N LYS A 414 -3.74 2.19 -33.19
CA LYS A 414 -3.88 3.40 -32.37
C LYS A 414 -3.28 3.16 -30.98
N THR A 415 -2.91 4.24 -30.30
CA THR A 415 -2.50 4.20 -28.90
C THR A 415 -3.32 5.20 -28.10
N LYS A 416 -3.61 4.84 -26.84
CA LYS A 416 -4.17 5.74 -25.85
C LYS A 416 -3.04 6.18 -24.92
N ASN A 417 -2.76 7.48 -24.90
CA ASN A 417 -1.77 8.06 -24.00
C ASN A 417 -2.20 7.88 -22.55
N ALA A 418 -1.26 7.47 -21.71
CA ALA A 418 -1.41 7.47 -20.26
C ALA A 418 -0.41 8.47 -19.64
N ALA A 419 -0.15 8.34 -18.34
CA ALA A 419 0.40 9.43 -17.55
C ALA A 419 1.75 9.99 -18.05
N VAL A 420 2.70 9.13 -18.42
CA VAL A 420 4.02 9.55 -18.93
C VAL A 420 3.88 10.30 -20.26
N CYS A 421 3.05 9.81 -21.18
CA CYS A 421 2.80 10.49 -22.46
C CYS A 421 2.05 11.81 -22.28
N GLN A 422 1.06 11.86 -21.37
CA GLN A 422 0.33 13.10 -21.05
C GLN A 422 1.29 14.18 -20.51
N LEU A 423 2.16 13.81 -19.56
CA LEU A 423 3.19 14.71 -19.04
C LEU A 423 4.17 15.16 -20.13
N SER A 424 4.63 14.24 -20.99
CA SER A 424 5.53 14.57 -22.11
C SER A 424 4.91 15.56 -23.10
N ASN A 425 3.67 15.32 -23.53
CA ASN A 425 2.96 16.21 -24.45
C ASN A 425 2.74 17.59 -23.82
N PHE A 426 2.43 17.64 -22.52
CA PHE A 426 2.25 18.92 -21.84
C PHE A 426 3.58 19.65 -21.65
N ILE A 427 4.69 18.94 -21.39
CA ILE A 427 6.03 19.51 -21.41
C ILE A 427 6.32 20.14 -22.77
N GLN A 428 6.01 19.46 -23.88
CA GLN A 428 6.19 20.01 -25.21
C GLN A 428 5.43 21.33 -25.39
N LEU A 429 4.16 21.38 -24.95
CA LEU A 429 3.33 22.59 -24.95
C LEU A 429 3.95 23.74 -24.15
N LEU A 430 4.61 23.43 -23.03
CA LEU A 430 5.33 24.42 -22.22
C LEU A 430 6.61 24.90 -22.90
N LEU A 431 7.39 23.99 -23.50
CA LEU A 431 8.64 24.34 -24.16
C LEU A 431 8.42 25.19 -25.42
N SER A 432 7.30 24.96 -26.12
CA SER A 432 6.87 25.77 -27.26
C SER A 432 6.23 27.11 -26.87
N GLU A 433 6.19 27.46 -25.57
CA GLU A 433 5.51 28.66 -25.02
C GLU A 433 4.05 28.80 -25.53
N SER A 434 3.37 27.68 -25.81
CA SER A 434 2.05 27.65 -26.45
C SER A 434 0.91 27.36 -25.47
N PHE A 435 1.18 27.26 -24.17
CA PHE A 435 0.16 27.06 -23.14
C PHE A 435 -0.67 28.34 -22.94
N PRO A 436 -1.98 28.35 -23.29
CA PRO A 436 -2.75 29.59 -23.37
C PRO A 436 -3.12 30.19 -22.01
N LEU A 437 -3.22 29.36 -20.97
CA LEU A 437 -3.63 29.79 -19.63
C LEU A 437 -2.49 30.40 -18.80
N ASP A 438 -1.24 30.26 -19.24
CA ASP A 438 -0.10 30.93 -18.62
C ASP A 438 0.98 31.27 -19.65
N ASN A 439 1.13 32.56 -19.94
CA ASN A 439 2.12 33.08 -20.90
C ASN A 439 3.24 33.89 -20.22
N LYS A 440 3.34 33.85 -18.88
CA LYS A 440 4.27 34.71 -18.10
C LYS A 440 5.54 33.97 -17.65
N TYR A 441 5.89 32.88 -18.32
CA TYR A 441 7.17 32.19 -18.14
C TYR A 441 7.99 32.20 -19.43
N LYS A 442 9.27 31.81 -19.33
CA LYS A 442 10.16 31.64 -20.48
C LYS A 442 10.69 30.22 -20.49
N SER A 443 10.46 29.49 -21.59
CA SER A 443 10.78 28.06 -21.69
C SER A 443 12.26 27.79 -21.37
N LYS A 444 13.17 28.61 -21.91
CA LYS A 444 14.61 28.56 -21.65
C LYS A 444 15.01 28.64 -20.17
N ASN A 445 14.16 29.22 -19.31
CA ASN A 445 14.42 29.41 -17.88
C ASN A 445 13.54 28.53 -16.99
N ALA A 446 12.51 27.90 -17.58
CA ALA A 446 11.55 27.09 -16.85
C ALA A 446 12.22 25.81 -16.36
N LYS A 447 12.09 25.52 -15.07
CA LYS A 447 12.46 24.26 -14.46
C LYS A 447 11.18 23.46 -14.25
N ILE A 448 11.01 22.38 -15.00
CA ILE A 448 9.76 21.62 -15.06
C ILE A 448 9.90 20.37 -14.19
N TYR A 449 8.93 20.18 -13.30
CA TYR A 449 8.82 19.09 -12.35
C TYR A 449 7.56 18.26 -12.67
N PRO A 450 7.68 17.23 -13.51
CA PRO A 450 6.57 16.33 -13.80
C PRO A 450 6.34 15.36 -12.64
N VAL A 451 5.09 15.25 -12.19
CA VAL A 451 4.70 14.42 -11.05
C VAL A 451 3.51 13.55 -11.44
N ILE A 452 3.63 12.23 -11.22
CA ILE A 452 2.49 11.31 -11.30
C ILE A 452 1.95 11.12 -9.89
N VAL A 453 0.67 11.39 -9.66
CA VAL A 453 0.00 11.16 -8.38
C VAL A 453 -0.82 9.89 -8.45
N LEU A 454 -0.50 8.91 -7.60
CA LEU A 454 -1.24 7.65 -7.49
C LEU A 454 -2.07 7.60 -6.22
N HIS A 455 -3.25 7.00 -6.29
CA HIS A 455 -4.20 6.95 -5.16
C HIS A 455 -4.22 5.63 -4.41
N ASN A 456 -3.66 4.57 -5.00
CA ASN A 456 -3.61 3.26 -4.39
C ASN A 456 -2.22 2.97 -3.79
N ARG A 457 -2.17 2.73 -2.47
CA ARG A 457 -0.96 2.35 -1.71
C ARG A 457 -0.29 1.09 -2.24
N GLN A 458 -1.01 0.22 -2.96
CA GLN A 458 -0.42 -0.93 -3.67
C GLN A 458 0.63 -0.56 -4.71
N LEU A 459 0.68 0.70 -5.13
CA LEU A 459 1.66 1.22 -6.07
C LEU A 459 2.72 2.10 -5.40
N GLU A 460 2.68 2.22 -4.08
CA GLU A 460 3.76 2.80 -3.29
C GLU A 460 4.89 1.78 -3.08
N ILE A 461 5.48 1.35 -4.19
CA ILE A 461 6.37 0.20 -4.24
C ILE A 461 7.76 0.59 -4.70
N SER A 462 8.74 -0.17 -4.22
CA SER A 462 10.11 0.03 -4.64
C SER A 462 10.28 -0.31 -6.13
N GLY A 463 11.09 0.47 -6.85
CA GLY A 463 11.39 0.27 -8.27
C GLY A 463 10.42 0.94 -9.26
N LEU A 464 9.21 1.33 -8.84
CA LEU A 464 8.21 1.92 -9.76
C LEU A 464 8.68 3.25 -10.36
N ASN A 465 9.24 4.16 -9.56
CA ASN A 465 9.82 5.41 -10.05
C ASN A 465 10.88 5.19 -11.13
N LYS A 466 11.74 4.18 -10.97
CA LYS A 466 12.77 3.87 -11.98
C LYS A 466 12.14 3.31 -13.24
N GLN A 467 11.16 2.41 -13.13
CA GLN A 467 10.43 1.88 -14.28
C GLN A 467 9.75 3.00 -15.09
N VAL A 468 9.07 3.91 -14.41
CA VAL A 468 8.42 5.08 -15.02
C VAL A 468 9.45 5.97 -15.74
N ASN A 469 10.62 6.19 -15.12
CA ASN A 469 11.65 7.01 -15.73
C ASN A 469 12.36 6.35 -16.92
N GLU A 470 12.39 5.02 -17.03
CA GLU A 470 12.82 4.37 -18.28
C GLU A 470 11.87 4.68 -19.45
N TRP A 471 10.56 4.70 -19.20
CA TRP A 471 9.60 5.14 -20.23
C TRP A 471 9.76 6.62 -20.55
N PHE A 472 9.93 7.46 -19.53
CA PHE A 472 10.09 8.89 -19.71
C PHE A 472 11.37 9.28 -20.47
N LYS A 473 12.47 8.52 -20.31
CA LYS A 473 13.67 8.71 -21.12
C LYS A 473 13.39 8.60 -22.62
N THR A 474 12.59 7.62 -23.02
CA THR A 474 12.15 7.47 -24.42
C THR A 474 11.39 8.71 -24.90
N GLU A 475 10.49 9.24 -24.07
CA GLU A 475 9.75 10.47 -24.39
C GLU A 475 10.64 11.71 -24.46
N ARG A 476 11.62 11.84 -23.56
CA ARG A 476 12.62 12.92 -23.61
C ARG A 476 13.47 12.87 -24.87
N SER A 477 13.88 11.67 -25.31
CA SER A 477 14.61 11.52 -26.58
C SER A 477 13.81 12.07 -27.76
N LYS A 478 12.50 11.83 -27.81
CA LYS A 478 11.62 12.40 -28.85
C LYS A 478 11.57 13.93 -28.79
N LEU A 479 11.50 14.51 -27.59
CA LEU A 479 11.53 15.97 -27.42
C LEU A 479 12.86 16.57 -27.93
N ASN A 480 13.98 15.90 -27.64
CA ASN A 480 15.31 16.33 -28.09
C ASN A 480 15.45 16.22 -29.62
N GLU A 481 14.91 15.16 -30.24
CA GLU A 481 14.84 15.01 -31.70
C GLU A 481 14.02 16.14 -32.37
N LEU A 482 13.01 16.67 -31.67
CA LEU A 482 12.24 17.85 -32.10
C LEU A 482 12.94 19.19 -31.84
N GLY A 483 14.15 19.18 -31.28
CA GLY A 483 14.97 20.37 -31.04
C GLY A 483 14.66 21.12 -29.74
N TYR A 484 13.89 20.52 -28.82
CA TYR A 484 13.66 21.11 -27.50
C TYR A 484 14.82 20.85 -26.54
N ASP A 485 15.12 21.83 -25.68
CA ASP A 485 16.11 21.69 -24.59
C ASP A 485 15.45 21.03 -23.36
N ASP A 486 15.88 19.82 -23.02
CA ASP A 486 15.37 19.07 -21.89
C ASP A 486 16.22 19.20 -20.60
N SER A 487 17.28 20.02 -20.61
CA SER A 487 18.24 20.13 -19.50
C SER A 487 17.63 20.59 -18.18
N LYS A 488 16.51 21.31 -18.23
CA LYS A 488 15.77 21.83 -17.07
C LYS A 488 14.51 21.04 -16.74
N ILE A 489 14.30 19.91 -17.42
CA ILE A 489 13.23 18.96 -17.11
C ILE A 489 13.76 17.95 -16.11
N ARG A 490 13.10 17.87 -14.95
CA ARG A 490 13.37 16.83 -13.96
C ARG A 490 12.73 15.52 -14.39
N ASP A 491 13.34 14.42 -13.95
CA ASP A 491 12.74 13.10 -14.06
C ASP A 491 11.40 13.04 -13.31
N ILE A 492 10.51 12.17 -13.78
CA ILE A 492 9.19 12.01 -13.19
C ILE A 492 9.32 11.47 -11.76
N VAL A 493 8.60 12.10 -10.85
CA VAL A 493 8.39 11.57 -9.50
C VAL A 493 6.98 10.98 -9.39
N VAL A 494 6.90 9.71 -8.98
CA VAL A 494 5.64 9.09 -8.57
C VAL A 494 5.40 9.37 -7.08
N LEU A 495 4.29 10.04 -6.79
CA LEU A 495 3.87 10.46 -5.46
C LEU A 495 2.54 9.76 -5.11
N ASN A 496 2.40 9.24 -3.89
CA ASN A 496 1.09 8.79 -3.42
C ASN A 496 0.27 9.96 -2.85
N ILE A 497 -1.03 10.00 -3.12
CA ILE A 497 -1.95 11.01 -2.56
C ILE A 497 -1.92 11.05 -1.03
N ASP A 498 -1.68 9.92 -0.36
CA ASP A 498 -1.60 9.81 1.10
C ASP A 498 -0.44 10.65 1.63
N SER A 499 0.68 10.71 0.89
CA SER A 499 1.79 11.61 1.25
C SER A 499 1.39 13.08 1.17
N LEU A 500 0.51 13.48 0.24
CA LEU A 500 -0.03 14.83 0.21
C LEU A 500 -0.97 15.08 1.40
N ILE A 501 -1.81 14.11 1.77
CA ILE A 501 -2.67 14.20 2.97
C ILE A 501 -1.81 14.52 4.20
N HIS A 502 -0.71 13.79 4.39
CA HIS A 502 0.19 13.94 5.54
C HIS A 502 1.04 15.21 5.52
N TYR A 503 1.53 15.64 4.36
CA TYR A 503 2.60 16.65 4.30
C TYR A 503 2.21 17.97 3.63
N HIS A 504 0.99 18.13 3.11
CA HIS A 504 0.58 19.37 2.45
C HIS A 504 0.71 20.62 3.33
N GLU A 505 0.51 20.50 4.64
CA GLU A 505 0.65 21.60 5.61
C GLU A 505 2.10 22.03 5.80
N LEU A 506 3.05 21.09 5.70
CA LEU A 506 4.48 21.41 5.78
C LEU A 506 4.93 22.24 4.58
N ILE A 507 4.37 21.95 3.40
CA ILE A 507 4.53 22.74 2.18
C ILE A 507 3.88 24.11 2.37
N GLN A 508 2.65 24.13 2.88
CA GLN A 508 1.88 25.35 3.11
C GLN A 508 2.59 26.32 4.07
N CYS A 509 3.15 25.80 5.16
CA CYS A 509 3.88 26.58 6.17
C CYS A 509 5.33 26.88 5.77
N LYS A 510 5.76 26.45 4.57
CA LYS A 510 7.14 26.60 4.06
C LYS A 510 8.21 26.00 4.97
N LYS A 511 7.87 24.97 5.75
CA LYS A 511 8.87 24.18 6.48
C LYS A 511 9.77 23.44 5.49
N PHE A 512 9.22 23.04 4.35
CA PHE A 512 9.94 22.46 3.22
C PHE A 512 9.37 22.96 1.90
N ASN A 513 10.19 22.96 0.84
CA ASN A 513 9.73 23.18 -0.52
C ASN A 513 9.71 21.86 -1.28
N LEU A 514 8.65 21.61 -2.05
CA LEU A 514 8.51 20.37 -2.81
C LEU A 514 9.63 20.18 -3.83
N GLU A 515 10.12 21.27 -4.46
CA GLU A 515 11.25 21.21 -5.39
C GLU A 515 12.54 20.66 -4.76
N ASP A 516 12.78 20.98 -3.48
CA ASP A 516 13.99 20.58 -2.77
C ASP A 516 13.89 19.11 -2.38
N LEU A 517 12.69 18.68 -1.93
CA LEU A 517 12.39 17.28 -1.66
C LEU A 517 12.51 16.41 -2.91
N ILE A 518 11.98 16.87 -4.05
CA ILE A 518 12.10 16.17 -5.35
C ILE A 518 13.56 16.13 -5.80
N ASP A 519 14.26 17.27 -5.79
CA ASP A 519 15.65 17.32 -6.24
C ASP A 519 16.54 16.41 -5.38
N ASP A 520 16.33 16.37 -4.06
CA ASP A 520 17.10 15.52 -3.16
C ASP A 520 16.74 14.03 -3.31
N TYR A 521 15.47 13.70 -3.51
CA TYR A 521 15.05 12.34 -3.82
C TYR A 521 15.69 11.84 -5.11
N LEU A 522 15.58 12.59 -6.21
CA LEU A 522 16.16 12.20 -7.51
C LEU A 522 17.68 12.04 -7.41
N LYS A 523 18.37 12.89 -6.65
CA LYS A 523 19.80 12.73 -6.35
C LYS A 523 20.10 11.43 -5.60
N SER A 524 19.21 10.97 -4.73
CA SER A 524 19.38 9.71 -3.98
C SER A 524 19.17 8.47 -4.86
N CYS A 525 18.38 8.58 -5.93
CA CYS A 525 18.13 7.52 -6.91
C CYS A 525 19.24 7.36 -7.97
N ASP A 526 20.14 8.34 -8.09
CA ASP A 526 21.17 8.43 -9.13
C ASP A 526 22.25 7.32 -8.99
N ARG A 527 22.35 6.49 -10.02
CA ARG A 527 23.28 5.36 -10.10
C ARG A 527 24.74 5.81 -10.26
N GLU A 528 25.02 6.88 -10.99
CA GLU A 528 26.40 7.32 -11.21
C GLU A 528 27.02 7.83 -9.92
N ARG A 529 26.24 8.58 -9.13
CA ARG A 529 26.63 8.98 -7.77
C ARG A 529 26.93 7.79 -6.88
N PHE A 530 26.16 6.72 -6.99
CA PHE A 530 26.47 5.48 -6.28
C PHE A 530 27.77 4.84 -6.72
N LEU A 531 28.03 4.74 -8.03
CA LEU A 531 29.30 4.20 -8.51
C LEU A 531 30.49 5.03 -8.03
N ILE A 532 30.32 6.36 -7.94
CA ILE A 532 31.32 7.25 -7.34
C ILE A 532 31.48 6.98 -5.84
N LYS A 533 30.37 6.85 -5.10
CA LYS A 533 30.38 6.59 -3.64
C LYS A 533 30.99 5.23 -3.31
N LEU A 534 30.63 4.17 -4.03
CA LEU A 534 31.25 2.83 -3.95
C LEU A 534 32.77 2.91 -4.10
N LYS A 535 33.24 3.62 -5.13
CA LYS A 535 34.68 3.77 -5.41
C LYS A 535 35.40 4.57 -4.32
N LYS A 536 34.74 5.57 -3.73
CA LYS A 536 35.33 6.45 -2.69
C LYS A 536 35.30 5.87 -1.30
N GLU A 537 34.20 5.25 -0.90
CA GLU A 537 33.95 4.80 0.48
C GLU A 537 34.40 3.37 0.74
N GLN A 538 34.89 2.66 -0.29
CA GLN A 538 35.26 1.24 -0.19
C GLN A 538 34.19 0.43 0.55
N LEU A 539 32.92 0.53 0.13
CA LEU A 539 31.85 -0.35 0.66
C LEU A 539 32.23 -1.80 0.34
N LYS A 540 32.94 -2.43 1.27
CA LYS A 540 33.72 -3.66 1.04
C LYS A 540 32.84 -4.88 1.15
N ASN A 541 31.79 -4.83 1.98
CA ASN A 541 30.92 -5.97 2.14
C ASN A 541 29.75 -5.89 1.13
N PRO A 542 29.32 -7.03 0.57
CA PRO A 542 28.17 -7.08 -0.36
C PRO A 542 26.87 -6.50 0.21
N TRP A 543 26.70 -6.51 1.53
CA TRP A 543 25.47 -6.07 2.20
C TRP A 543 25.28 -4.55 2.18
N GLU A 544 26.34 -3.78 2.45
CA GLU A 544 26.36 -2.32 2.33
C GLU A 544 26.01 -1.89 0.90
N GLN A 545 26.51 -2.65 -0.09
CA GLN A 545 26.20 -2.43 -1.49
C GLN A 545 24.72 -2.72 -1.80
N SER A 546 24.16 -3.82 -1.29
CA SER A 546 22.74 -4.16 -1.45
C SER A 546 21.81 -3.15 -0.78
N ASN A 547 22.11 -2.72 0.45
CA ASN A 547 21.33 -1.69 1.16
C ASN A 547 21.33 -0.36 0.42
N PHE A 548 22.48 0.04 -0.14
CA PHE A 548 22.53 1.26 -0.92
C PHE A 548 21.73 1.14 -2.22
N GLN A 549 21.80 -0.01 -2.91
CA GLN A 549 20.96 -0.26 -4.07
C GLN A 549 19.47 -0.17 -3.71
N LEU A 550 19.05 -0.67 -2.55
CA LEU A 550 17.66 -0.56 -2.08
C LEU A 550 17.20 0.88 -1.87
N VAL A 551 18.04 1.71 -1.24
CA VAL A 551 17.75 3.15 -1.03
C VAL A 551 17.43 3.84 -2.36
N GLN A 552 18.11 3.50 -3.45
CA GLN A 552 17.83 4.09 -4.76
C GLN A 552 16.48 3.70 -5.37
N HIS A 553 15.88 2.61 -4.91
CA HIS A 553 14.62 2.10 -5.43
C HIS A 553 13.43 2.45 -4.53
N LYS A 554 13.65 3.08 -3.38
CA LYS A 554 12.57 3.56 -2.50
C LYS A 554 11.59 4.43 -3.28
N SER A 555 10.31 4.29 -2.99
CA SER A 555 9.30 5.22 -3.50
C SER A 555 9.55 6.61 -2.92
N PHE A 556 9.03 7.64 -3.59
CA PHE A 556 9.14 8.99 -3.06
C PHE A 556 8.38 9.15 -1.72
N SER A 557 7.24 8.47 -1.56
CA SER A 557 6.49 8.45 -0.30
C SER A 557 7.31 7.88 0.88
N MET A 558 8.03 6.77 0.66
CA MET A 558 8.95 6.22 1.68
C MET A 558 10.07 7.21 2.01
N TYR A 559 10.64 7.85 0.99
CA TYR A 559 11.64 8.89 1.19
C TYR A 559 11.11 10.06 2.02
N LEU A 560 9.87 10.50 1.78
CA LEU A 560 9.24 11.56 2.55
C LEU A 560 9.02 11.12 4.01
N PHE A 561 8.54 9.89 4.23
CA PHE A 561 8.38 9.35 5.58
C PHE A 561 9.71 9.24 6.34
N ASP A 562 10.76 8.72 5.70
CA ASP A 562 12.10 8.65 6.29
C ASP A 562 12.66 10.03 6.66
N ARG A 563 12.39 11.04 5.83
CA ARG A 563 12.95 12.39 5.98
C ARG A 563 12.16 13.27 6.94
N LEU A 564 10.83 13.16 6.92
CA LEU A 564 9.92 14.05 7.63
C LEU A 564 9.33 13.39 8.88
N GLY A 565 9.29 12.06 8.91
CA GLY A 565 8.62 11.30 9.96
C GLY A 565 7.10 11.33 9.82
N TRP A 566 6.42 10.76 10.81
CA TRP A 566 4.96 10.74 10.87
C TRP A 566 4.41 12.13 11.24
N HIS A 567 3.36 12.55 10.53
CA HIS A 567 2.66 13.82 10.77
C HIS A 567 1.14 13.64 10.76
N LEU A 568 0.49 14.15 11.82
CA LEU A 568 -0.95 14.30 11.89
C LEU A 568 -1.36 15.61 11.22
N THR A 569 -2.32 15.53 10.30
CA THR A 569 -2.87 16.68 9.57
C THR A 569 -3.97 17.38 10.37
N SER A 570 -4.07 18.70 10.29
CA SER A 570 -5.14 19.48 10.93
C SER A 570 -6.49 19.37 10.22
N LEU A 571 -6.56 18.66 9.09
CA LEU A 571 -7.82 18.38 8.36
C LEU A 571 -8.90 17.74 9.26
N PHE A 572 -8.52 17.03 10.32
CA PHE A 572 -9.47 16.48 11.29
C PHE A 572 -10.13 17.57 12.13
N GLU A 573 -9.33 18.52 12.60
CA GLU A 573 -9.80 19.64 13.43
C GLU A 573 -10.70 20.58 12.62
N GLU A 574 -10.36 20.82 11.35
CA GLU A 574 -11.18 21.63 10.42
C GLU A 574 -12.59 21.05 10.22
N GLU A 575 -12.73 19.73 10.25
CA GLU A 575 -14.02 19.04 10.13
C GLU A 575 -14.69 18.77 11.50
N GLY A 576 -14.17 19.35 12.57
CA GLY A 576 -14.76 19.30 13.91
C GLY A 576 -14.62 17.95 14.62
N LEU A 577 -13.60 17.16 14.26
CA LEU A 577 -13.37 15.82 14.80
C LEU A 577 -12.08 15.80 15.62
N ASN A 578 -12.18 15.34 16.87
CA ASN A 578 -11.03 15.05 17.71
C ASN A 578 -10.88 13.53 17.81
N ILE A 579 -9.81 13.00 17.21
CA ILE A 579 -9.60 11.56 17.03
C ILE A 579 -8.79 10.95 18.19
N PHE A 580 -8.05 11.78 18.94
CA PHE A 580 -7.10 11.34 19.97
C PHE A 580 -7.36 11.94 21.36
N ASN A 581 -8.52 12.60 21.59
CA ASN A 581 -8.97 13.03 22.91
C ASN A 581 -10.35 12.49 23.25
#